data_AF-A0A1L9GSA8-F1
#
_entry.id   AF-A0A1L9GSA8-F1
#
_cell.length_a   1.000
_cell.length_b   1.000
_cell.length_c   1.000
_cell.angle_alpha   90.00
_cell.angle_beta   90.00
_cell.angle_gamma   90.00
#
_symmetry.space_group_name_H-M   'P 1'
#
loop_
_entity.id
_entity.type
_entity.pdbx_description
1 polymer ?
#
loop_
_entity_poly.entity_id
_entity_poly.type
_entity_poly.pdbx_seq_one_letter_code
_entity_poly.pdbx_strand_id
1 'polypeptide(L)'
;MLDKKKKDRIIEKFKTHKNDTGSPEVQIAILSAEVKELTLHLKTHKKDFSSRRGLIKKVSQRRRLLHYLQREDEKSYENVVASLHIKRRAEHTRAPEDETAISEESTQAPASDSEEEAEA
;
A
#
# COMPACT_ATOMS: atom_id res chain seq x y z
N MET A 1 -18.10 -8.90 2.39
CA MET A 1 -17.46 -7.74 3.07
C MET A 1 -17.00 -8.23 4.43
N LEU A 2 -15.82 -7.84 4.90
CA LEU A 2 -15.33 -8.33 6.20
C LEU A 2 -16.19 -7.76 7.33
N ASP A 3 -16.61 -8.61 8.26
CA ASP A 3 -17.36 -8.19 9.45
C ASP A 3 -16.53 -7.22 10.31
N LYS A 4 -17.19 -6.23 10.92
CA LYS A 4 -16.54 -5.16 11.69
C LYS A 4 -15.69 -5.75 12.83
N LYS A 5 -16.24 -6.73 13.55
CA LYS A 5 -15.53 -7.44 14.63
C LYS A 5 -14.27 -8.16 14.13
N LYS A 6 -14.30 -8.71 12.91
CA LYS A 6 -13.11 -9.35 12.33
C LYS A 6 -12.06 -8.32 11.94
N LYS A 7 -12.47 -7.18 11.39
CA LYS A 7 -11.56 -6.07 11.05
C LYS A 7 -10.87 -5.55 12.31
N ASP A 8 -11.62 -5.27 13.36
CA ASP A 8 -11.09 -4.72 14.61
C ASP A 8 -10.04 -5.67 15.24
N ARG A 9 -10.32 -6.98 15.26
CA ARG A 9 -9.35 -7.99 15.73
C ARG A 9 -8.07 -8.06 14.90
N ILE A 10 -8.15 -7.78 13.60
CA ILE A 10 -6.96 -7.76 12.73
C ILE A 10 -6.16 -6.48 13.02
N ILE A 11 -6.84 -5.34 13.11
CA ILE A 11 -6.21 -4.05 13.45
C ILE A 11 -5.49 -4.17 14.80
N GLU A 12 -6.12 -4.74 15.82
CA GLU A 12 -5.51 -4.91 17.15
C GLU A 12 -4.24 -5.76 17.15
N LYS A 13 -4.11 -6.70 16.22
CA LYS A 13 -2.95 -7.59 16.13
C LYS A 13 -1.76 -6.99 15.41
N PHE A 14 -2.02 -6.11 14.44
CA PHE A 14 -0.99 -5.57 13.55
C PHE A 14 -0.73 -4.08 13.77
N LYS A 15 -1.49 -3.42 14.66
CA LYS A 15 -1.26 -2.02 15.03
C LYS A 15 0.12 -1.84 15.67
N THR A 16 0.84 -0.83 15.23
CA THR A 16 2.12 -0.42 15.84
C THR A 16 1.90 0.47 17.07
N HIS A 17 0.83 1.26 17.05
CA HIS A 17 0.43 2.17 18.12
C HIS A 17 -1.08 2.11 18.35
N LYS A 18 -1.56 2.69 19.46
CA LYS A 18 -2.93 2.48 19.96
C LYS A 18 -4.03 2.89 18.96
N ASN A 19 -3.79 3.91 18.13
CA ASN A 19 -4.73 4.47 17.16
C ASN A 19 -4.33 4.19 15.70
N ASP A 20 -3.45 3.22 15.49
CA ASP A 20 -2.93 2.90 14.17
C ASP A 20 -3.98 2.19 13.32
N THR A 21 -4.44 2.87 12.27
CA THR A 21 -5.36 2.32 11.27
C THR A 21 -4.79 2.39 9.85
N GLY A 22 -3.71 3.16 9.68
CA GLY A 22 -3.17 3.54 8.38
C GLY A 22 -1.86 2.84 8.03
N SER A 23 -1.19 2.20 8.99
CA SER A 23 0.10 1.57 8.73
C SER A 23 0.03 0.49 7.65
N PRO A 24 1.10 0.33 6.85
CA PRO A 24 1.16 -0.69 5.81
C PRO A 24 0.86 -2.10 6.34
N GLU A 25 1.32 -2.43 7.55
CA GLU A 25 1.14 -3.71 8.22
C GLU A 25 -0.35 -4.03 8.43
N VAL A 26 -1.09 -3.07 9.02
CA VAL A 26 -2.54 -3.20 9.25
C VAL A 26 -3.29 -3.34 7.93
N GLN A 27 -2.96 -2.50 6.94
CA GLN A 27 -3.60 -2.56 5.62
C GLN A 27 -3.35 -3.89 4.91
N ILE A 28 -2.11 -4.40 4.92
CA ILE A 28 -1.74 -5.68 4.31
C ILE A 28 -2.50 -6.83 4.99
N ALA A 29 -2.64 -6.80 6.31
CA ALA A 29 -3.37 -7.82 7.06
C ALA A 29 -4.88 -7.83 6.70
N ILE A 30 -5.52 -6.65 6.63
CA ILE A 30 -6.93 -6.52 6.21
C ILE A 30 -7.13 -7.02 4.78
N LEU A 31 -6.31 -6.54 3.84
CA LEU A 31 -6.39 -6.96 2.43
C LEU A 31 -6.20 -8.47 2.28
N SER A 32 -5.31 -9.07 3.07
CA SER A 32 -5.08 -10.52 3.06
C SER A 32 -6.30 -11.31 3.53
N ALA A 33 -6.99 -10.85 4.58
CA ALA A 33 -8.22 -11.45 5.05
C ALA A 33 -9.34 -11.34 4.01
N GLU A 34 -9.50 -10.17 3.39
CA GLU A 34 -10.51 -9.95 2.35
C GLU A 34 -10.25 -10.80 1.11
N VAL A 35 -8.99 -10.87 0.65
CA VAL A 35 -8.56 -11.74 -0.46
C VAL A 35 -8.91 -13.20 -0.17
N LYS A 36 -8.71 -13.67 1.07
CA LYS A 36 -9.05 -15.04 1.48
C LYS A 36 -10.56 -15.32 1.40
N GLU A 37 -11.40 -14.42 1.91
CA GLU A 37 -12.86 -14.56 1.83
C GLU A 37 -13.37 -14.49 0.38
N LEU A 38 -12.88 -13.54 -0.43
CA LEU A 38 -13.23 -13.42 -1.86
C LEU A 38 -12.79 -14.66 -2.66
N THR A 39 -11.62 -15.22 -2.36
CA THR A 39 -11.13 -16.43 -3.03
C THR A 39 -12.06 -17.61 -2.75
N LEU A 40 -12.56 -17.76 -1.53
CA LEU A 40 -13.54 -18.79 -1.18
C LEU A 40 -14.87 -18.59 -1.92
N HIS A 41 -15.38 -17.35 -1.97
CA HIS A 41 -16.60 -17.02 -2.70
C HIS A 41 -16.50 -17.36 -4.20
N LEU A 42 -15.39 -17.00 -4.85
CA LEU A 42 -15.17 -17.26 -6.28
C LEU A 42 -14.95 -18.74 -6.62
N LYS A 43 -14.59 -19.60 -5.65
CA LYS A 43 -14.54 -21.05 -5.87
C LYS A 43 -15.93 -21.61 -6.19
N THR A 44 -16.95 -21.12 -5.49
CA THR A 44 -18.36 -21.47 -5.72
C THR A 44 -18.91 -20.73 -6.93
N HIS A 45 -18.62 -19.43 -7.06
CA HIS A 45 -19.15 -18.57 -8.13
C HIS A 45 -18.13 -18.31 -9.24
N LYS A 46 -17.83 -19.35 -10.04
CA LYS A 46 -16.77 -19.28 -11.06
C LYS A 46 -17.00 -18.22 -12.16
N LYS A 47 -18.27 -17.90 -12.45
CA LYS A 47 -18.70 -16.95 -13.49
C LYS A 47 -18.79 -15.50 -13.02
N ASP A 48 -18.48 -15.20 -11.75
CA ASP A 48 -18.47 -13.82 -11.27
C ASP A 48 -17.14 -13.12 -11.65
N PHE A 49 -17.14 -12.48 -12.83
CA PHE A 49 -15.98 -11.77 -13.36
C PHE A 49 -15.79 -10.38 -12.70
N SER A 50 -16.87 -9.75 -12.26
CA SER A 50 -16.83 -8.44 -11.59
C SER A 50 -16.11 -8.53 -10.24
N SER A 51 -16.46 -9.53 -9.42
CA SER A 51 -15.78 -9.79 -8.15
C SER A 51 -14.34 -10.26 -8.36
N ARG A 52 -14.06 -11.04 -9.42
CA ARG A 52 -12.69 -11.43 -9.79
C ARG A 52 -11.82 -10.21 -10.12
N ARG A 53 -12.36 -9.22 -10.84
CA ARG A 53 -11.66 -7.94 -11.09
C ARG A 53 -11.36 -7.21 -9.78
N GLY A 54 -12.33 -7.17 -8.85
CA GLY A 54 -12.14 -6.62 -7.51
C GLY A 54 -11.04 -7.34 -6.72
N LEU A 55 -11.01 -8.68 -6.80
CA LEU A 55 -9.97 -9.50 -6.19
C LEU A 55 -8.57 -9.16 -6.75
N ILE A 56 -8.43 -9.07 -8.07
CA ILE A 56 -7.16 -8.72 -8.72
C ILE A 56 -6.67 -7.35 -8.24
N LYS A 57 -7.56 -6.36 -8.16
CA LYS A 57 -7.23 -5.02 -7.64
C LYS A 57 -6.69 -5.09 -6.20
N LYS A 58 -7.34 -5.85 -5.31
CA LYS A 58 -6.90 -6.03 -3.91
C LYS A 58 -5.53 -6.72 -3.82
N VAL A 59 -5.30 -7.76 -4.64
CA VAL A 59 -4.00 -8.45 -4.70
C VAL A 59 -2.89 -7.50 -5.16
N SER A 60 -3.15 -6.69 -6.20
CA SER A 60 -2.20 -5.69 -6.69
C SER A 60 -1.91 -4.59 -5.66
N GLN A 61 -2.93 -4.09 -4.96
CA GLN A 61 -2.75 -3.10 -3.88
C GLN A 61 -1.89 -3.67 -2.76
N ARG A 62 -2.19 -4.89 -2.29
CA ARG A 62 -1.38 -5.56 -1.26
C ARG A 62 0.07 -5.73 -1.71
N ARG A 63 0.29 -6.07 -2.98
CA ARG A 63 1.64 -6.18 -3.55
C ARG A 63 2.38 -4.84 -3.50
N ARG A 64 1.75 -3.73 -3.88
CA ARG A 64 2.37 -2.40 -3.79
C ARG A 64 2.77 -2.04 -2.35
N LEU A 65 1.91 -2.32 -1.38
CA LEU A 65 2.21 -2.07 0.04
C LEU A 65 3.35 -2.94 0.57
N LEU A 66 3.40 -4.22 0.19
CA LEU A 66 4.51 -5.10 0.56
C LEU A 66 5.84 -4.62 -0.03
N HIS A 67 5.84 -4.15 -1.27
CA HIS A 67 7.04 -3.57 -1.88
C HIS A 67 7.46 -2.27 -1.18
N TYR A 68 6.51 -1.41 -0.79
CA TYR A 68 6.81 -0.21 -0.01
C TYR A 68 7.42 -0.57 1.35
N LEU A 69 6.78 -1.48 2.09
CA LEU A 69 7.27 -1.91 3.40
C LEU A 69 8.66 -2.55 3.31
N GLN A 70 8.94 -3.34 2.27
CA GLN A 70 10.26 -3.92 2.04
C GLN A 70 11.36 -2.85 1.85
N ARG A 71 11.03 -1.72 1.22
CA ARG A 71 11.98 -0.63 0.96
C ARG A 71 12.24 0.22 2.21
N GLU A 72 11.19 0.45 3.00
CA GLU A 72 11.26 1.30 4.19
C GLU A 72 11.78 0.55 5.43
N ASP A 73 11.26 -0.65 5.69
CA ASP A 73 11.60 -1.47 6.84
C ASP A 73 11.55 -2.97 6.50
N GLU A 74 12.73 -3.52 6.22
CA GLU A 74 12.90 -4.93 5.90
C GLU A 74 12.49 -5.86 7.06
N LYS A 75 12.71 -5.47 8.32
CA LYS A 75 12.34 -6.30 9.48
C LYS A 75 10.83 -6.41 9.61
N SER A 76 10.13 -5.29 9.47
CA SER A 76 8.66 -5.26 9.50
C SER A 76 8.06 -6.03 8.32
N TYR A 77 8.68 -5.93 7.13
CA TYR A 77 8.32 -6.77 5.98
C TYR A 77 8.43 -8.27 6.28
N GLU A 78 9.56 -8.73 6.83
CA GLU A 78 9.76 -10.14 7.17
C GLU A 78 8.73 -10.64 8.19
N ASN A 79 8.45 -9.84 9.22
CA ASN A 79 7.46 -10.15 10.24
C ASN A 79 6.04 -10.28 9.65
N VAL A 80 5.65 -9.36 8.76
CA VAL A 80 4.35 -9.40 8.10
C VAL A 80 4.24 -10.60 7.15
N VAL A 81 5.28 -10.89 6.38
CA VAL A 81 5.30 -12.02 5.44
C VAL A 81 5.24 -13.36 6.19
N ALA A 82 5.98 -13.49 7.29
CA ALA A 82 5.96 -14.68 8.14
C ALA A 82 4.60 -14.89 8.80
N SER A 83 4.04 -13.85 9.43
CA SER A 83 2.74 -13.94 10.11
C SER A 83 1.58 -14.28 9.15
N LEU A 84 1.56 -13.67 7.96
CA LEU A 84 0.49 -13.85 6.98
C LEU A 84 0.75 -14.98 5.97
N HIS A 85 1.89 -15.68 6.07
CA HIS A 85 2.29 -16.78 5.19
C HIS A 85 2.20 -16.42 3.69
N ILE A 86 2.62 -15.22 3.34
CA ILE A 86 2.52 -14.70 1.97
C ILE A 86 3.67 -15.29 1.14
N LYS A 87 3.35 -15.87 -0.02
CA LYS A 87 4.37 -16.37 -0.94
C LYS A 87 5.19 -15.20 -1.49
N ARG A 88 6.50 -15.21 -1.22
CA ARG A 88 7.49 -14.36 -1.88
C ARG A 88 7.54 -14.74 -3.36
N ARG A 89 7.36 -13.79 -4.26
CA ARG A 89 7.80 -14.00 -5.65
C ARG A 89 9.30 -13.79 -5.64
N ALA A 90 10.05 -14.70 -6.26
CA ALA A 90 11.45 -14.46 -6.55
C ALA A 90 11.58 -13.07 -7.22
N GLU A 91 12.38 -12.23 -6.58
CA GLU A 91 12.85 -10.88 -6.92
C GLU A 91 12.10 -10.12 -8.01
N HIS A 92 11.47 -9.01 -7.61
CA HIS A 92 11.35 -7.84 -8.48
C HIS A 92 12.17 -6.72 -7.84
N THR A 93 13.48 -6.82 -8.00
CA THR A 93 14.34 -5.64 -8.00
C THR A 93 13.81 -4.73 -9.09
N ARG A 94 12.96 -3.77 -8.74
CA ARG A 94 12.74 -2.64 -9.63
C ARG A 94 14.02 -1.83 -9.53
N ALA A 95 14.66 -1.60 -10.67
CA ALA A 95 15.79 -0.70 -10.78
C ALA A 95 15.42 0.66 -10.14
N PRO A 96 16.39 1.38 -9.53
CA PRO A 96 16.17 2.62 -8.77
C PRO A 96 15.65 3.82 -9.58
N GLU A 97 15.16 3.61 -10.80
CA GLU A 97 14.97 4.66 -11.81
C GLU A 97 13.61 5.36 -11.73
N ASP A 98 12.64 4.81 -10.98
CA ASP A 98 11.30 5.39 -10.83
C ASP A 98 11.23 6.52 -9.76
N GLU A 99 12.32 6.83 -9.05
CA GLU A 99 12.31 7.83 -7.96
C GLU A 99 12.80 9.23 -8.35
N THR A 100 13.60 9.35 -9.41
CA THR A 100 14.15 10.65 -9.85
C THR A 100 13.14 11.54 -10.57
N ALA A 101 11.98 11.01 -10.98
CA ALA A 101 11.03 11.74 -11.82
C ALA A 101 10.06 12.66 -11.05
N ILE A 102 9.99 12.62 -9.71
CA ILE A 102 8.98 13.37 -8.93
C ILE A 102 9.57 14.61 -8.23
N SER A 103 10.90 14.75 -8.15
CA SER A 103 11.55 15.87 -7.46
C SER A 103 11.88 17.10 -8.33
N GLU A 104 11.78 17.02 -9.66
CA GLU A 104 12.30 18.08 -10.55
C GLU A 104 11.24 19.08 -11.05
N GLU A 105 9.93 18.84 -10.86
CA GLU A 105 8.90 19.63 -11.55
C GLU A 105 8.23 20.75 -10.71
N SER A 106 8.70 21.08 -9.50
CA SER A 106 8.01 22.07 -8.63
C SER A 106 8.85 23.21 -8.05
N THR A 107 9.97 23.58 -8.66
CA THR A 107 10.70 24.80 -8.24
C THR A 107 11.08 25.68 -9.42
N GLN A 108 10.09 26.40 -9.96
CA GLN A 108 10.36 27.68 -10.62
C GLN A 108 9.12 28.58 -10.52
N ALA A 109 8.92 29.22 -9.36
CA ALA A 109 8.14 30.44 -9.29
C ALA A 109 9.10 31.60 -9.57
N PRO A 110 8.94 32.39 -10.65
CA PRO A 110 9.73 33.60 -10.82
C PRO A 110 9.30 34.62 -9.75
N ALA A 111 10.30 35.09 -9.01
CA ALA A 111 10.18 36.14 -8.03
C ALA A 111 9.61 37.41 -8.67
N SER A 112 8.74 38.07 -7.90
CA SER A 112 8.28 39.43 -8.07
C SER A 112 9.45 40.40 -8.19
N ASP A 113 9.58 41.07 -9.34
CA ASP A 113 10.42 42.25 -9.43
C ASP A 113 9.55 43.49 -9.17
N SER A 114 9.69 44.02 -7.97
CA SER A 114 9.27 45.36 -7.61
C SER A 114 10.48 46.27 -7.83
N GLU A 115 10.60 46.83 -9.02
CA GLU A 115 11.56 47.91 -9.26
C GLU A 115 10.92 49.25 -8.86
N GLU A 116 11.52 49.79 -7.81
CA GLU A 116 11.32 51.08 -7.18
C GLU A 116 11.97 52.16 -8.06
N GLU A 117 11.19 52.95 -8.80
CA GLU A 117 11.71 54.19 -9.41
C GLU A 117 11.83 55.27 -8.32
N ALA A 118 13.05 55.49 -7.84
CA ALA A 118 13.44 56.67 -7.08
C ALA A 118 14.80 57.22 -7.58
N GLU A 119 14.75 58.49 -8.00
CA GLU A 119 15.82 59.51 -8.05
C GLU A 119 16.91 59.46 -9.15
N ALA A 120 16.75 60.34 -10.15
CA ALA A 120 17.70 61.41 -10.51
C ALA A 120 17.05 62.46 -11.43
#